data_AF-A0A1G2ART2-F1
#
_entry.id   AF-A0A1G2ART2-F1
#
_cell.length_a   1.000
_cell.length_b   1.000
_cell.length_c   1.000
_cell.angle_alpha   90.00
_cell.angle_beta   90.00
_cell.angle_gamma   90.00
#
_symmetry.space_group_name_H-M   'P 1'
#
loop_
_entity.id
_entity.type
_entity.pdbx_description
1 polymer ?
#
loop_
_entity_poly.entity_id
_entity_poly.type
_entity_poly.pdbx_seq_one_letter_code
_entity_poly.pdbx_strand_id
1 'polypeptide(L)'
;MLAIFLLVFFTQGVWAQTKDVVGLNVHWALGGFNREGKYQKRLRDGKTQWAREHFYQEVIMGEGQEGWLARYDYVMRQYKGLNIQVVGMLAYGRQHGDFNQPDLSEWEEFVTTVVRRYGKDVAVWEVWNEPDSPDFLVPNTAAAYIPILNVASKVIRKYDPHARILNGGLSFPNASFARTLYEQVPKDFDALAFHVYTCRQPNHNLLQAQLAEIDTVLRTYAPKDRVWVTEFGCSTGSSGITQEYATAYKQEVLDILFAYPWMERAFIYTIRNRDDAGAYENNFGLLDVDMEILPGWVWYQGLLRGPYDQKRVDSRTQTAQAKKLRKELEHYFGKGNIPVHGERWTQLVDAYVYGGYTVKAIAQGIRFGGKTVHPTILWKVWRKQEIYQDYINKDWTGKMFIHAYGKPRISAAKEQEKSEKLLSILKEDYHFDQLRINADNWPLLSKAYIYGNYPEEAIARVQISGGKTVHPEISWHAWRKRTEYQEGMKVPLP
;
A
#
# COMPACT_ATOMS: atom_id res chain seq x y z
N MET A 1 -32.69 16.45 6.49
CA MET A 1 -32.29 16.44 5.06
C MET A 1 -30.76 16.55 5.01
N LEU A 2 -30.06 15.41 5.07
CA LEU A 2 -28.60 15.37 4.91
C LEU A 2 -28.34 14.32 3.83
N ALA A 3 -28.01 14.78 2.62
CA ALA A 3 -27.79 13.93 1.47
C ALA A 3 -26.46 13.18 1.65
N ILE A 4 -26.57 11.87 1.83
CA ILE A 4 -25.48 10.91 1.68
C ILE A 4 -25.12 10.91 0.18
N PHE A 5 -24.02 11.57 -0.17
CA PHE A 5 -23.47 11.47 -1.53
C PHE A 5 -22.84 10.08 -1.71
N LEU A 6 -23.61 9.23 -2.37
CA LEU A 6 -23.13 8.05 -3.09
C LEU A 6 -22.36 8.51 -4.32
N LEU A 7 -21.04 8.34 -4.31
CA LEU A 7 -20.23 8.30 -5.53
C LEU A 7 -19.24 7.14 -5.41
N VAL A 8 -19.67 6.02 -5.99
CA VAL A 8 -18.85 4.84 -6.26
C VAL A 8 -18.14 5.09 -7.58
N PHE A 9 -16.90 5.56 -7.52
CA PHE A 9 -15.90 5.36 -8.57
C PHE A 9 -14.67 4.76 -7.90
N PHE A 10 -14.55 3.44 -7.98
CA PHE A 10 -13.36 2.72 -7.51
C PHE A 10 -12.34 2.66 -8.64
N THR A 11 -11.38 3.56 -8.59
CA THR A 11 -10.10 3.49 -9.31
C THR A 11 -9.00 3.74 -8.28
N GLN A 12 -8.24 2.69 -7.95
CA GLN A 12 -7.10 2.67 -7.04
C GLN A 12 -7.37 3.07 -5.57
N GLY A 13 -6.63 2.46 -4.67
CA GLY A 13 -7.04 2.26 -3.28
C GLY A 13 -7.10 3.53 -2.44
N VAL A 14 -8.30 3.92 -2.02
CA VAL A 14 -8.59 4.94 -0.98
C VAL A 14 -7.94 4.60 0.40
N TRP A 15 -7.14 3.53 0.49
CA TRP A 15 -6.67 2.94 1.76
C TRP A 15 -5.17 2.67 1.81
N ALA A 16 -4.38 3.19 0.88
CA ALA A 16 -2.93 2.93 0.86
C ALA A 16 -2.18 3.65 1.99
N GLN A 17 -2.69 4.77 2.52
CA GLN A 17 -1.91 5.66 3.37
C GLN A 17 -2.38 5.64 4.81
N THR A 18 -2.12 4.52 5.47
CA THR A 18 -2.33 4.36 6.90
C THR A 18 -1.01 4.49 7.66
N LYS A 19 -1.06 4.64 8.97
CA LYS A 19 0.14 4.82 9.81
C LYS A 19 1.06 3.59 9.87
N ASP A 20 0.64 2.46 9.30
CA ASP A 20 1.48 1.27 9.08
C ASP A 20 2.55 1.49 8.00
N VAL A 21 2.29 2.40 7.05
CA VAL A 21 3.19 2.80 5.98
C VAL A 21 3.58 4.27 6.01
N VAL A 22 2.88 5.11 6.78
CA VAL A 22 3.22 6.53 7.00
C VAL A 22 3.81 6.76 8.39
N GLY A 23 5.09 7.11 8.45
CA GLY A 23 5.84 7.42 9.66
C GLY A 23 6.09 8.92 9.87
N LEU A 24 6.76 9.25 10.97
CA LEU A 24 7.20 10.61 11.30
C LEU A 24 8.72 10.63 11.53
N ASN A 25 9.37 11.69 11.05
CA ASN A 25 10.63 12.13 11.63
C ASN A 25 10.33 12.78 12.98
N VAL A 26 11.00 12.33 14.04
CA VAL A 26 10.64 12.72 15.43
C VAL A 26 11.79 13.43 16.14
N HIS A 27 13.02 12.95 15.95
CA HIS A 27 14.24 13.49 16.59
C HIS A 27 14.06 13.70 18.11
N TRP A 28 13.44 12.75 18.82
CA TRP A 28 13.09 12.94 20.23
C TRP A 28 14.35 13.07 21.08
N ALA A 29 15.37 12.24 20.83
CA ALA A 29 16.59 12.25 21.64
C ALA A 29 17.25 13.63 21.69
N LEU A 30 17.30 14.32 20.54
CA LEU A 30 17.93 15.62 20.39
C LEU A 30 16.95 16.78 20.68
N GLY A 31 15.71 16.67 20.22
CA GLY A 31 14.74 17.77 20.22
C GLY A 31 13.75 17.79 21.38
N GLY A 32 13.69 16.74 22.19
CA GLY A 32 12.62 16.56 23.19
C GLY A 32 12.88 17.11 24.58
N PHE A 33 14.06 17.70 24.84
CA PHE A 33 14.40 18.25 26.15
C PHE A 33 13.30 19.22 26.64
N ASN A 34 12.93 19.06 27.91
CA ASN A 34 11.84 19.79 28.59
C ASN A 34 10.44 19.58 27.98
N ARG A 35 10.28 18.63 27.05
CA ARG A 35 9.03 18.36 26.32
C ARG A 35 8.63 16.89 26.33
N GLU A 36 9.22 16.08 27.21
CA GLU A 36 9.02 14.62 27.27
C GLU A 36 7.56 14.19 27.31
N GLY A 37 6.79 14.79 28.24
CA GLY A 37 5.37 14.49 28.38
C GLY A 37 4.56 14.89 27.15
N LYS A 38 4.95 15.98 26.46
CA LYS A 38 4.31 16.41 25.21
C LYS A 38 4.62 15.45 24.08
N TYR A 39 5.88 15.02 23.87
CA TYR A 39 6.23 14.01 22.87
C TYR A 39 5.48 12.71 23.09
N GLN A 40 5.51 12.20 24.32
CA GLN A 40 4.82 10.95 24.66
C GLN A 40 3.31 11.06 24.42
N LYS A 41 2.69 12.17 24.82
CA LYS A 41 1.25 12.44 24.60
C LYS A 41 0.93 12.54 23.12
N ARG A 42 1.68 13.33 22.34
CA ARG A 42 1.42 13.54 20.91
C ARG A 42 1.57 12.24 20.13
N LEU A 43 2.65 11.48 20.33
CA LEU A 43 2.82 10.19 19.64
C LEU A 43 1.70 9.18 19.99
N ARG A 44 1.25 9.15 21.25
CA ARG A 44 0.13 8.31 21.71
C ARG A 44 -1.20 8.72 21.09
N ASP A 45 -1.58 10.00 21.21
CA ASP A 45 -2.85 10.55 20.71
C ASP A 45 -2.88 10.57 19.18
N GLY A 46 -1.71 10.73 18.57
CA GLY A 46 -1.46 10.61 17.13
C GLY A 46 -1.57 9.18 16.63
N LYS A 47 -1.58 8.17 17.51
CA LYS A 47 -1.55 6.75 17.15
C LYS A 47 -0.38 6.41 16.21
N THR A 48 0.74 7.11 16.37
CA THR A 48 1.95 6.92 15.55
C THR A 48 2.43 5.48 15.67
N GLN A 49 2.85 4.87 14.56
CA GLN A 49 3.40 3.51 14.56
C GLN A 49 4.87 3.46 14.16
N TRP A 50 5.36 4.46 13.42
CA TRP A 50 6.72 4.54 12.94
C TRP A 50 7.33 5.89 13.29
N ALA A 51 8.52 5.86 13.88
CA ALA A 51 9.34 7.03 14.15
C ALA A 51 10.72 6.84 13.51
N ARG A 52 11.21 7.86 12.84
CA ARG A 52 12.60 7.97 12.43
C ARG A 52 13.35 8.79 13.47
N GLU A 53 14.39 8.19 14.04
CA GLU A 53 15.19 8.74 15.13
C GLU A 53 16.65 8.78 14.72
N HIS A 54 17.32 9.87 15.06
CA HIS A 54 18.69 10.13 14.61
C HIS A 54 19.66 9.70 15.69
N PHE A 55 20.67 8.93 15.32
CA PHE A 55 21.82 8.59 16.14
C PHE A 55 23.02 9.28 15.51
N TYR A 56 23.53 10.31 16.18
CA TYR A 56 24.71 11.04 15.73
C TYR A 56 25.99 10.54 16.38
N GLN A 57 27.03 10.24 15.60
CA GLN A 57 28.33 9.79 16.09
C GLN A 57 28.95 10.84 17.00
N GLU A 58 28.99 12.11 16.58
CA GLU A 58 29.46 13.22 17.43
C GLU A 58 28.75 13.27 18.79
N VAL A 59 27.46 12.99 18.84
CA VAL A 59 26.65 13.02 20.06
C VAL A 59 26.95 11.81 20.95
N ILE A 60 27.01 10.62 20.36
CA ILE A 60 27.12 9.36 21.11
C ILE A 60 28.57 9.03 21.48
N MET A 61 29.55 9.48 20.68
CA MET A 61 30.97 9.19 20.83
C MET A 61 31.80 10.43 21.19
N GLY A 62 31.14 11.56 21.44
CA GLY A 62 31.76 12.83 21.86
C GLY A 62 31.59 13.13 23.35
N GLU A 63 31.63 14.41 23.69
CA GLU A 63 31.55 14.86 25.08
C GLU A 63 30.19 14.52 25.71
N GLY A 64 30.20 14.05 26.96
CA GLY A 64 28.98 13.69 27.67
C GLY A 64 28.33 12.39 27.18
N GLN A 65 29.09 11.51 26.51
CA GLN A 65 28.65 10.20 26.00
C GLN A 65 27.70 9.44 26.94
N GLU A 66 28.02 9.32 28.24
CA GLU A 66 27.16 8.60 29.19
C GLU A 66 25.77 9.24 29.32
N GLY A 67 25.70 10.58 29.35
CA GLY A 67 24.46 11.34 29.40
C GLY A 67 23.63 11.16 28.13
N TRP A 68 24.28 11.17 26.96
CA TRP A 68 23.62 10.92 25.69
C TRP A 68 23.11 9.48 25.58
N LEU A 69 23.90 8.49 25.96
CA LEU A 69 23.43 7.10 26.01
C LEU A 69 22.23 6.94 26.95
N ALA A 70 22.25 7.57 28.13
CA ALA A 70 21.11 7.58 29.04
C ALA A 70 19.87 8.27 28.43
N ARG A 71 20.08 9.33 27.64
CA ARG A 71 19.03 10.02 26.90
C ARG A 71 18.38 9.12 25.83
N TYR A 72 19.19 8.46 25.01
CA TYR A 72 18.69 7.51 24.01
C TYR A 72 18.02 6.30 24.67
N ASP A 73 18.55 5.77 25.78
CA ASP A 73 17.90 4.70 26.54
C ASP A 73 16.49 5.09 26.98
N TYR A 74 16.33 6.33 27.48
CA TYR A 74 15.03 6.85 27.87
C TYR A 74 14.09 6.90 26.67
N VAL A 75 14.51 7.49 25.55
CA VAL A 75 13.69 7.66 24.34
C VAL A 75 13.30 6.31 23.73
N MET A 76 14.23 5.38 23.59
CA MET A 76 13.96 4.04 23.06
C MET A 76 12.98 3.27 23.96
N ARG A 77 13.07 3.42 25.29
CA ARG A 77 12.04 2.89 26.20
C ARG A 77 10.67 3.51 25.97
N GLN A 78 10.59 4.81 25.65
CA GLN A 78 9.32 5.45 25.33
C GLN A 78 8.71 4.91 24.04
N TYR A 79 9.49 4.79 22.96
CA TYR A 79 9.01 4.20 21.71
C TYR A 79 8.50 2.77 21.92
N LYS A 80 9.26 1.95 22.66
CA LYS A 80 8.85 0.60 23.02
C LYS A 80 7.54 0.57 23.82
N GLY A 81 7.41 1.43 24.84
CA GLY A 81 6.19 1.54 25.65
C GLY A 81 4.97 2.02 24.85
N LEU A 82 5.19 2.78 23.78
CA LEU A 82 4.16 3.22 22.83
C LEU A 82 3.94 2.23 21.67
N ASN A 83 4.73 1.14 21.61
CA ASN A 83 4.70 0.16 20.52
C ASN A 83 4.98 0.78 19.13
N ILE A 84 5.86 1.76 19.11
CA ILE A 84 6.35 2.46 17.91
C ILE A 84 7.58 1.72 17.39
N GLN A 85 7.58 1.43 16.09
CA GLN A 85 8.73 0.89 15.37
C GLN A 85 9.68 2.04 15.04
N VAL A 86 10.98 1.82 15.26
CA VAL A 86 12.01 2.84 15.05
C VAL A 86 12.80 2.54 13.78
N VAL A 87 12.91 3.54 12.91
CA VAL A 87 13.98 3.64 11.91
C VAL A 87 15.13 4.38 12.58
N GLY A 88 16.21 3.67 12.87
CA GLY A 88 17.42 4.25 13.46
C GLY A 88 18.35 4.72 12.36
N MET A 89 18.45 6.04 12.18
CA MET A 89 19.40 6.62 11.23
C MET A 89 20.75 6.81 11.92
N LEU A 90 21.80 6.22 11.36
CA LEU A 90 23.18 6.31 11.83
C LEU A 90 23.90 7.37 10.99
N ALA A 91 24.33 8.49 11.57
CA ALA A 91 25.14 9.52 10.90
C ALA A 91 25.89 10.31 11.99
N TYR A 92 26.48 11.49 11.77
CA TYR A 92 27.49 11.69 10.73
C TYR A 92 28.86 11.30 11.30
N GLY A 93 29.95 11.99 10.93
CA GLY A 93 31.27 11.82 11.52
C GLY A 93 31.36 12.35 12.96
N ARG A 94 32.57 12.24 13.55
CA ARG A 94 32.86 12.58 14.95
C ARG A 94 33.06 14.08 15.22
N GLN A 95 33.28 14.87 14.16
CA GLN A 95 33.54 16.31 14.25
C GLN A 95 32.28 17.11 13.89
N HIS A 96 32.01 18.18 14.65
CA HIS A 96 30.78 18.94 14.49
C HIS A 96 30.68 19.58 13.11
N GLY A 97 29.62 19.23 12.37
CA GLY A 97 29.43 19.69 10.99
C GLY A 97 30.43 19.12 9.99
N ASP A 98 31.21 18.10 10.37
CA ASP A 98 32.13 17.43 9.45
C ASP A 98 31.38 16.38 8.65
N PHE A 99 31.06 16.76 7.42
CA PHE A 99 30.45 15.90 6.43
C PHE A 99 31.49 15.21 5.55
N ASN A 100 32.78 15.24 5.89
CA ASN A 100 33.76 14.41 5.18
C ASN A 100 33.46 12.92 5.41
N GLN A 101 33.98 12.09 4.51
CA GLN A 101 34.01 10.65 4.74
C GLN A 101 34.70 10.35 6.09
N PRO A 102 34.03 9.65 7.03
CA PRO A 102 34.58 9.43 8.36
C PRO A 102 35.73 8.42 8.32
N ASP A 103 36.58 8.44 9.34
CA ASP A 103 37.49 7.32 9.60
C ASP A 103 36.66 6.05 9.83
N LEU A 104 36.96 5.01 9.05
CA LEU A 104 36.13 3.79 9.03
C LEU A 104 36.23 2.99 10.33
N SER A 105 37.32 3.12 11.09
CA SER A 105 37.48 2.44 12.37
C SER A 105 36.66 3.12 13.47
N GLU A 106 36.64 4.46 13.49
CA GLU A 106 35.76 5.22 14.38
C GLU A 106 34.28 5.01 14.04
N TRP A 107 33.96 4.94 12.75
CA TRP A 107 32.62 4.60 12.27
C TRP A 107 32.20 3.20 12.73
N GLU A 108 33.08 2.20 12.61
CA GLU A 108 32.81 0.84 13.10
C GLU A 108 32.53 0.81 14.61
N GLU A 109 33.30 1.55 15.40
CA GLU A 109 33.13 1.66 16.85
C GLU A 109 31.77 2.28 17.21
N PHE A 110 31.40 3.36 16.53
CA PHE A 110 30.10 4.00 16.70
C PHE A 110 28.94 3.07 16.36
N VAL A 111 28.95 2.47 15.16
CA VAL A 111 27.88 1.56 14.73
C VAL A 111 27.80 0.37 15.68
N THR A 112 28.94 -0.17 16.12
CA THR A 112 28.97 -1.26 17.11
C THR A 112 28.32 -0.85 18.42
N THR A 113 28.62 0.35 18.92
CA THR A 113 28.07 0.88 20.17
C THR A 113 26.55 1.00 20.10
N VAL A 114 26.05 1.63 19.05
CA VAL A 114 24.61 1.88 18.86
C VAL A 114 23.84 0.57 18.61
N VAL A 115 24.32 -0.27 17.69
CA VAL A 115 23.63 -1.52 17.32
C VAL A 115 23.63 -2.51 18.49
N ARG A 116 24.74 -2.68 19.22
CA ARG A 116 24.77 -3.58 20.38
C ARG A 116 23.78 -3.16 21.46
N ARG A 117 23.58 -1.85 21.63
CA ARG A 117 22.73 -1.30 22.68
C ARG A 117 21.25 -1.28 22.29
N TYR A 118 20.94 -0.88 21.05
CA TYR A 118 19.57 -0.58 20.62
C TYR A 118 19.02 -1.52 19.55
N GLY A 119 19.81 -2.47 19.02
CA GLY A 119 19.40 -3.37 17.93
C GLY A 119 18.08 -4.13 18.17
N LYS A 120 17.77 -4.49 19.42
CA LYS A 120 16.50 -5.18 19.75
C LYS A 120 15.27 -4.27 19.71
N ASP A 121 15.46 -2.96 19.79
CA ASP A 121 14.40 -1.96 19.84
C ASP A 121 14.31 -1.13 18.55
N VAL A 122 15.24 -1.31 17.61
CA VAL A 122 15.24 -0.70 16.28
C VAL A 122 14.72 -1.70 15.25
N ALA A 123 13.74 -1.29 14.45
CA ALA A 123 13.12 -2.16 13.45
C ALA A 123 13.89 -2.16 12.12
N VAL A 124 14.48 -1.01 11.76
CA VAL A 124 15.20 -0.79 10.52
C VAL A 124 16.35 0.18 10.78
N TRP A 125 17.53 -0.11 10.23
CA TRP A 125 18.68 0.78 10.25
C TRP A 125 18.80 1.52 8.93
N GLU A 126 18.98 2.84 8.98
CA GLU A 126 19.34 3.66 7.84
C GLU A 126 20.77 4.14 8.00
N VAL A 127 21.63 3.88 7.01
CA VAL A 127 23.06 4.10 7.15
C VAL A 127 23.49 5.36 6.42
N TRP A 128 23.82 6.41 7.17
CA TRP A 128 24.04 7.79 6.73
C TRP A 128 22.75 8.56 6.41
N ASN A 129 22.88 9.82 6.00
CA ASN A 129 21.79 10.66 5.51
C ASN A 129 22.29 11.47 4.32
N GLU A 130 21.57 11.43 3.20
CA GLU A 130 21.85 12.21 1.98
C GLU A 130 23.31 12.15 1.49
N PRO A 131 23.90 10.95 1.29
CA PRO A 131 25.28 10.81 0.85
C PRO A 131 25.54 11.36 -0.57
N ASP A 132 24.49 11.67 -1.32
CA ASP A 132 24.55 12.29 -2.65
C ASP A 132 24.44 13.82 -2.60
N SER A 133 24.27 14.41 -1.41
CA SER A 133 24.29 15.86 -1.19
C SER A 133 25.65 16.31 -0.67
N PRO A 134 26.26 17.38 -1.24
CA PRO A 134 27.52 17.93 -0.73
C PRO A 134 27.38 18.56 0.66
N ASP A 135 26.15 18.86 1.08
CA ASP A 135 25.87 19.37 2.43
C ASP A 135 25.96 18.27 3.49
N PHE A 136 25.99 16.99 3.09
CA PHE A 136 25.92 15.84 4.00
C PHE A 136 26.95 14.74 3.73
N LEU A 137 27.71 14.80 2.62
CA LEU A 137 28.91 14.01 2.42
C LEU A 137 29.91 14.73 1.50
N VAL A 138 31.20 14.74 1.84
CA VAL A 138 32.28 15.29 1.01
C VAL A 138 33.40 14.25 0.85
N PRO A 139 33.68 13.78 -0.37
CA PRO A 139 32.91 14.01 -1.60
C PRO A 139 31.59 13.21 -1.61
N ASN A 140 30.49 13.81 -2.09
CA ASN A 140 29.13 13.23 -2.17
C ASN A 140 28.97 12.18 -3.30
N THR A 141 29.88 11.21 -3.36
CA THR A 141 29.91 10.19 -4.41
C THR A 141 29.62 8.81 -3.84
N ALA A 142 29.09 7.92 -4.67
CA ALA A 142 28.91 6.51 -4.28
C ALA A 142 30.23 5.88 -3.84
N ALA A 143 31.37 6.26 -4.44
CA ALA A 143 32.69 5.76 -4.07
C ALA A 143 33.10 6.11 -2.63
N ALA A 144 32.75 7.31 -2.15
CA ALA A 144 33.00 7.72 -0.76
C ALA A 144 31.99 7.11 0.23
N TYR A 145 30.75 6.92 -0.21
CA TYR A 145 29.68 6.40 0.63
C TYR A 145 29.72 4.86 0.82
N ILE A 146 30.07 4.11 -0.22
CA ILE A 146 30.09 2.63 -0.21
C ILE A 146 30.89 2.04 0.96
N PRO A 147 32.10 2.55 1.31
CA PRO A 147 32.83 2.10 2.49
C PRO A 147 32.07 2.30 3.82
N ILE A 148 31.37 3.42 3.97
CA ILE A 148 30.54 3.73 5.15
C ILE A 148 29.41 2.70 5.28
N LEU A 149 28.71 2.45 4.16
CA LEU A 149 27.62 1.47 4.09
C LEU A 149 28.11 0.04 4.39
N ASN A 150 29.25 -0.35 3.79
CA ASN A 150 29.85 -1.67 3.98
C ASN A 150 30.15 -1.97 5.46
N VAL A 151 30.82 -1.03 6.15
CA VAL A 151 31.20 -1.20 7.55
C VAL A 151 29.95 -1.35 8.42
N ALA A 152 28.98 -0.43 8.26
CA ALA A 152 27.77 -0.49 9.06
C ALA A 152 26.98 -1.77 8.80
N SER A 153 26.83 -2.18 7.54
CA SER A 153 26.09 -3.38 7.17
C SER A 153 26.69 -4.65 7.79
N LYS A 154 28.01 -4.79 7.74
CA LYS A 154 28.73 -5.91 8.39
C LYS A 154 28.50 -5.93 9.90
N VAL A 155 28.61 -4.78 10.57
CA VAL A 155 28.39 -4.67 12.01
C VAL A 155 26.95 -4.99 12.38
N ILE A 156 25.98 -4.41 11.67
CA ILE A 156 24.54 -4.63 11.89
C ILE A 156 24.24 -6.12 11.77
N ARG A 157 24.64 -6.76 10.66
CA ARG A 157 24.40 -8.19 10.42
C ARG A 157 25.10 -9.11 11.43
N LYS A 158 26.24 -8.70 11.98
CA LYS A 158 26.96 -9.46 13.02
C LYS A 158 26.15 -9.54 14.32
N TYR A 159 25.48 -8.46 14.72
CA TYR A 159 24.73 -8.41 15.98
C TYR A 159 23.23 -8.73 15.80
N ASP A 160 22.68 -8.47 14.63
CA ASP A 160 21.33 -8.83 14.23
C ASP A 160 21.29 -9.27 12.75
N PRO A 161 21.41 -10.58 12.47
CA PRO A 161 21.35 -11.11 11.11
C PRO A 161 20.03 -10.82 10.39
N HIS A 162 18.94 -10.52 11.12
CA HIS A 162 17.62 -10.27 10.58
C HIS A 162 17.26 -8.78 10.49
N ALA A 163 18.14 -7.88 10.98
CA ALA A 163 17.93 -6.45 10.91
C ALA A 163 17.71 -6.00 9.46
N ARG A 164 16.77 -5.10 9.25
CA ARG A 164 16.60 -4.51 7.92
C ARG A 164 17.50 -3.30 7.76
N ILE A 165 18.16 -3.16 6.62
CA ILE A 165 19.11 -2.08 6.35
C ILE A 165 18.64 -1.28 5.14
N LEU A 166 18.67 0.05 5.24
CA LEU A 166 18.47 1.00 4.15
C LEU A 166 19.81 1.69 3.84
N ASN A 167 20.01 2.14 2.60
CA ASN A 167 21.01 3.17 2.35
C ASN A 167 20.62 4.47 3.06
N GLY A 168 21.56 5.41 3.19
CA GLY A 168 21.30 6.71 3.77
C GLY A 168 20.48 7.51 2.79
N GLY A 169 19.21 7.75 3.11
CA GLY A 169 18.21 8.31 2.19
C GLY A 169 18.82 9.37 1.27
N LEU A 170 18.82 9.09 -0.03
CA LEU A 170 19.32 10.02 -1.05
C LEU A 170 18.50 11.31 -1.01
N SER A 171 19.13 12.47 -1.18
CA SER A 171 18.50 13.81 -1.08
C SER A 171 17.32 14.04 -2.04
N PHE A 172 17.25 13.24 -3.11
CA PHE A 172 16.13 13.14 -4.04
C PHE A 172 16.11 11.72 -4.65
N PRO A 173 15.13 11.34 -5.49
CA PRO A 173 15.13 10.04 -6.17
C PRO A 173 16.25 9.97 -7.24
N ASN A 174 17.51 9.88 -6.79
CA ASN A 174 18.71 9.94 -7.60
C ASN A 174 19.01 8.57 -8.24
N ALA A 175 18.44 8.34 -9.42
CA ALA A 175 18.53 7.06 -10.11
C ALA A 175 19.97 6.64 -10.46
N SER A 176 20.85 7.60 -10.75
CA SER A 176 22.25 7.28 -11.07
C SER A 176 23.02 6.76 -9.86
N PHE A 177 22.83 7.39 -8.70
CA PHE A 177 23.44 6.94 -7.45
C PHE A 177 22.84 5.59 -7.02
N ALA A 178 21.51 5.44 -7.07
CA ALA A 178 20.83 4.18 -6.77
C ALA A 178 21.30 3.02 -7.64
N ARG A 179 21.44 3.24 -8.96
CA ARG A 179 22.03 2.25 -9.89
C ARG A 179 23.42 1.83 -9.43
N THR A 180 24.28 2.78 -9.08
CA THR A 180 25.66 2.49 -8.64
C THR A 180 25.67 1.62 -7.39
N LEU A 181 24.77 1.87 -6.43
CA LEU A 181 24.64 1.04 -5.23
C LEU A 181 24.19 -0.39 -5.56
N TYR A 182 23.19 -0.55 -6.42
CA TYR A 182 22.74 -1.88 -6.82
C TYR A 182 23.77 -2.64 -7.69
N GLU A 183 24.61 -1.95 -8.45
CA GLU A 183 25.68 -2.56 -9.23
C GLU A 183 26.84 -3.03 -8.35
N GLN A 184 27.23 -2.24 -7.35
CA GLN A 184 28.46 -2.48 -6.59
C GLN A 184 28.24 -3.18 -5.25
N VAL A 185 27.14 -2.85 -4.56
CA VAL A 185 26.85 -3.32 -3.19
C VAL A 185 25.39 -3.78 -2.97
N PRO A 186 24.78 -4.58 -3.87
CA PRO A 186 23.37 -4.97 -3.77
C PRO A 186 23.02 -5.83 -2.55
N LYS A 187 24.00 -6.24 -1.73
CA LYS A 187 23.81 -7.06 -0.53
C LYS A 187 24.00 -6.29 0.77
N ASP A 188 24.45 -5.04 0.70
CA ASP A 188 24.75 -4.26 1.90
C ASP A 188 23.51 -3.55 2.46
N PHE A 189 22.42 -3.47 1.69
CA PHE A 189 21.13 -2.93 2.08
C PHE A 189 19.98 -3.80 1.53
N ASP A 190 18.80 -3.71 2.14
CA ASP A 190 17.60 -4.51 1.81
C ASP A 190 16.49 -3.70 1.11
N ALA A 191 16.61 -2.38 1.12
CA ALA A 191 15.69 -1.49 0.44
C ALA A 191 16.34 -0.13 0.18
N LEU A 192 16.00 0.44 -0.98
CA LEU A 192 16.42 1.78 -1.35
C LEU A 192 15.64 2.82 -0.55
N ALA A 193 16.32 3.85 -0.08
CA ALA A 193 15.76 5.01 0.59
C ALA A 193 16.15 6.31 -0.13
N PHE A 194 15.21 7.25 -0.24
CA PHE A 194 15.43 8.61 -0.72
C PHE A 194 14.43 9.60 -0.10
N HIS A 195 14.68 10.89 -0.29
CA HIS A 195 13.86 11.98 0.22
C HIS A 195 13.07 12.63 -0.92
N VAL A 196 11.96 13.29 -0.58
CA VAL A 196 11.09 13.98 -1.54
C VAL A 196 10.81 15.41 -1.05
N TYR A 197 11.46 16.36 -1.70
CA TYR A 197 11.32 17.80 -1.42
C TYR A 197 10.98 18.58 -2.69
N THR A 198 9.77 18.35 -3.24
CA THR A 198 9.27 19.02 -4.45
C THR A 198 8.23 20.11 -4.18
N CYS A 199 8.12 20.58 -2.93
CA CYS A 199 7.04 21.50 -2.54
C CYS A 199 7.22 22.95 -3.02
N ARG A 200 8.47 23.43 -3.13
CA ARG A 200 8.76 24.82 -3.54
C ARG A 200 8.41 24.97 -5.02
N GLN A 201 7.18 25.41 -5.30
CA GLN A 201 6.49 25.25 -6.58
C GLN A 201 6.26 23.75 -6.88
N PRO A 202 5.08 23.21 -6.54
CA PRO A 202 4.83 21.77 -6.52
C PRO A 202 5.13 21.20 -7.91
N ASN A 203 6.21 20.44 -8.00
CA ASN A 203 6.63 19.89 -9.27
C ASN A 203 6.39 18.38 -9.28
N HIS A 204 5.11 18.02 -9.30
CA HIS A 204 4.68 16.61 -9.38
C HIS A 204 5.17 15.94 -10.66
N ASN A 205 5.31 16.69 -11.75
CA ASN A 205 5.86 16.17 -13.01
C ASN A 205 7.33 15.76 -12.84
N LEU A 206 8.14 16.57 -12.16
CA LEU A 206 9.52 16.21 -11.82
C LEU A 206 9.57 14.99 -10.91
N LEU A 207 8.75 14.97 -9.86
CA LEU A 207 8.67 13.81 -8.96
C LEU A 207 8.33 12.54 -9.74
N GLN A 208 7.29 12.56 -10.58
CA GLN A 208 6.88 11.41 -11.39
C GLN A 208 7.97 10.97 -12.37
N ALA A 209 8.68 11.91 -13.00
CA ALA A 209 9.81 11.60 -13.88
C ALA A 209 10.94 10.90 -13.12
N GLN A 210 11.35 11.43 -11.97
CA GLN A 210 12.37 10.84 -11.12
C GLN A 210 11.96 9.45 -10.59
N LEU A 211 10.70 9.27 -10.18
CA LEU A 211 10.18 7.96 -9.75
C LEU A 211 10.11 6.95 -10.90
N ALA A 212 9.88 7.39 -12.14
CA ALA A 212 9.94 6.51 -13.32
C ALA A 212 11.39 6.04 -13.62
N GLU A 213 12.38 6.89 -13.38
CA GLU A 213 13.79 6.50 -13.45
C GLU A 213 14.14 5.48 -12.35
N ILE A 214 13.66 5.69 -11.12
CA ILE A 214 13.81 4.70 -10.03
C ILE A 214 13.12 3.38 -10.38
N ASP A 215 11.91 3.40 -10.94
CA ASP A 215 11.21 2.19 -11.38
C ASP A 215 12.04 1.41 -12.41
N THR A 216 12.71 2.12 -13.33
CA THR A 216 13.62 1.53 -14.31
C THR A 216 14.83 0.88 -13.64
N VAL A 217 15.43 1.53 -12.65
CA VAL A 217 16.55 0.98 -11.86
C VAL A 217 16.10 -0.29 -11.12
N LEU A 218 14.97 -0.26 -10.40
CA LEU A 218 14.47 -1.41 -9.67
C LEU A 218 14.16 -2.58 -10.59
N ARG A 219 13.46 -2.36 -11.72
CA ARG A 219 13.17 -3.44 -12.68
C ARG A 219 14.43 -4.09 -13.24
N THR A 220 15.49 -3.31 -13.43
CA THR A 220 16.74 -3.77 -14.04
C THR A 220 17.60 -4.54 -13.04
N TYR A 221 17.80 -3.97 -11.85
CA TYR A 221 18.80 -4.48 -10.90
C TYR A 221 18.19 -5.22 -9.70
N ALA A 222 16.98 -4.87 -9.27
CA ALA A 222 16.38 -5.36 -8.02
C ALA A 222 14.83 -5.41 -8.06
N PRO A 223 14.20 -6.23 -8.93
CA PRO A 223 12.76 -6.17 -9.20
C PRO A 223 11.86 -6.61 -8.03
N LYS A 224 12.46 -7.14 -6.96
CA LYS A 224 11.75 -7.56 -5.74
C LYS A 224 11.93 -6.56 -4.60
N ASP A 225 12.86 -5.63 -4.74
CA ASP A 225 13.17 -4.67 -3.69
C ASP A 225 12.07 -3.64 -3.57
N ARG A 226 12.05 -3.03 -2.39
CA ARG A 226 11.08 -2.03 -2.01
C ARG A 226 11.79 -0.73 -1.71
N VAL A 227 11.03 0.36 -1.71
CA VAL A 227 11.54 1.70 -1.49
C VAL A 227 10.94 2.32 -0.24
N TRP A 228 11.76 3.10 0.44
CA TRP A 228 11.40 3.93 1.57
C TRP A 228 11.60 5.40 1.19
N VAL A 229 10.62 6.24 1.52
CA VAL A 229 10.80 7.69 1.52
C VAL A 229 11.02 8.10 2.96
N THR A 230 12.29 8.22 3.37
CA THR A 230 12.64 8.46 4.77
C THR A 230 12.46 9.92 5.20
N GLU A 231 12.27 10.82 4.23
CA GLU A 231 11.80 12.19 4.45
C GLU A 231 10.95 12.71 3.28
N PHE A 232 9.85 13.36 3.61
CA PHE A 232 9.16 14.27 2.70
C PHE A 232 8.39 15.32 3.50
N GLY A 233 8.23 16.52 2.94
CA GLY A 233 7.54 17.58 3.66
C GLY A 233 7.42 18.87 2.86
N CYS A 234 6.77 19.85 3.48
CA CYS A 234 6.66 21.19 2.94
C CYS A 234 6.73 22.22 4.04
N SER A 235 7.69 23.13 3.94
CA SER A 235 7.93 24.17 4.93
C SER A 235 7.06 25.41 4.68
N THR A 236 6.32 25.85 5.70
CA THR A 236 5.60 27.14 5.68
C THR A 236 6.53 28.34 5.86
N GLY A 237 7.83 28.13 6.04
CA GLY A 237 8.85 29.18 5.99
C GLY A 237 9.23 29.58 4.57
N SER A 238 8.74 28.87 3.56
CA SER A 238 8.87 29.25 2.15
C SER A 238 7.83 30.29 1.77
N SER A 239 8.24 31.25 0.93
CA SER A 239 7.32 32.29 0.43
C SER A 239 6.09 31.70 -0.27
N GLY A 240 4.91 32.12 0.15
CA GLY A 240 3.63 31.71 -0.44
C GLY A 240 3.07 30.36 0.01
N ILE A 241 3.72 29.68 0.96
CA ILE A 241 3.28 28.37 1.46
C ILE A 241 2.48 28.54 2.76
N THR A 242 1.17 28.25 2.70
CA THR A 242 0.30 28.22 3.89
C THR A 242 0.30 26.84 4.56
N GLN A 243 -0.26 26.74 5.77
CA GLN A 243 -0.43 25.47 6.48
C GLN A 243 -1.37 24.51 5.73
N GLU A 244 -2.45 25.04 5.13
CA GLU A 244 -3.39 24.28 4.31
C GLU A 244 -2.69 23.70 3.08
N TYR A 245 -1.92 24.55 2.39
CA TYR A 245 -1.15 24.15 1.22
C TYR A 245 -0.11 23.07 1.58
N ALA A 246 0.67 23.29 2.65
CA ALA A 246 1.66 22.33 3.11
C ALA A 246 1.02 20.99 3.53
N THR A 247 -0.23 20.99 3.97
CA THR A 247 -0.97 19.77 4.32
C THR A 247 -1.49 19.05 3.09
N ALA A 248 -2.06 19.77 2.12
CA ALA A 248 -2.49 19.22 0.84
C ALA A 248 -1.32 18.56 0.09
N TYR A 249 -0.17 19.22 0.04
CA TYR A 249 1.04 18.67 -0.58
C TYR A 249 1.45 17.31 0.01
N LYS A 250 1.36 17.13 1.34
CA LYS A 250 1.71 15.85 1.97
C LYS A 250 0.79 14.73 1.51
N GLN A 251 -0.51 15.00 1.37
CA GLN A 251 -1.47 14.04 0.84
C GLN A 251 -1.17 13.71 -0.63
N GLU A 252 -0.92 14.73 -1.46
CA GLU A 252 -0.61 14.57 -2.88
C GLU A 252 0.66 13.76 -3.13
N VAL A 253 1.73 14.00 -2.35
CA VAL A 253 2.97 13.21 -2.42
C VAL A 253 2.72 11.76 -2.03
N LEU A 254 1.95 11.51 -0.97
CA LEU A 254 1.61 10.15 -0.60
C LEU A 254 0.78 9.45 -1.70
N ASP A 255 -0.14 10.15 -2.36
CA ASP A 255 -0.94 9.61 -3.47
C ASP A 255 -0.05 9.20 -4.64
N ILE A 256 0.94 10.04 -4.99
CA ILE A 256 1.92 9.77 -6.05
C ILE A 256 2.80 8.58 -5.67
N LEU A 257 3.38 8.57 -4.47
CA LEU A 257 4.30 7.53 -4.02
C LEU A 257 3.64 6.16 -3.96
N PHE A 258 2.46 6.05 -3.34
CA PHE A 258 1.76 4.78 -3.16
C PHE A 258 1.01 4.30 -4.42
N ALA A 259 1.05 5.05 -5.52
CA ALA A 259 0.68 4.54 -6.84
C ALA A 259 1.72 3.51 -7.37
N TYR A 260 2.96 3.54 -6.86
CA TYR A 260 4.00 2.60 -7.23
C TYR A 260 3.97 1.35 -6.34
N PRO A 261 3.92 0.12 -6.91
CA PRO A 261 3.79 -1.10 -6.13
C PRO A 261 5.02 -1.45 -5.30
N TRP A 262 6.18 -0.84 -5.60
CA TRP A 262 7.42 -0.99 -4.84
C TRP A 262 7.53 -0.04 -3.63
N MET A 263 6.63 0.92 -3.51
CA MET A 263 6.63 1.84 -2.37
C MET A 263 6.22 1.10 -1.09
N GLU A 264 7.08 1.15 -0.07
CA GLU A 264 6.81 0.48 1.20
C GLU A 264 6.40 1.43 2.32
N ARG A 265 7.19 2.48 2.60
CA ARG A 265 6.88 3.46 3.65
C ARG A 265 7.37 4.86 3.34
N ALA A 266 6.63 5.87 3.80
CA ALA A 266 6.99 7.28 3.69
C ALA A 266 6.97 7.97 5.06
N PHE A 267 7.93 8.85 5.34
CA PHE A 267 8.11 9.50 6.64
C PHE A 267 8.01 11.02 6.49
N ILE A 268 7.03 11.61 7.16
CA ILE A 268 6.82 13.05 7.12
C ILE A 268 7.94 13.72 7.92
N TYR A 269 8.65 14.65 7.30
CA TYR A 269 9.53 15.60 7.96
C TYR A 269 8.74 16.86 8.29
N THR A 270 8.48 17.19 9.56
CA THR A 270 8.86 16.50 10.82
C THR A 270 7.79 16.71 11.91
N ILE A 271 7.93 16.08 13.08
CA ILE A 271 6.90 16.14 14.14
C ILE A 271 6.59 17.57 14.62
N ARG A 272 7.61 18.43 14.74
CA ARG A 272 7.48 19.80 15.27
C ARG A 272 8.36 20.81 14.56
N ASN A 273 7.96 22.08 14.63
CA ASN A 273 8.80 23.20 14.22
C ASN A 273 10.03 23.29 15.11
N ARG A 274 11.09 23.87 14.55
CA ARG A 274 12.36 24.14 15.21
C ARG A 274 12.58 25.65 15.32
N ASP A 275 13.57 26.04 16.10
CA ASP A 275 13.95 27.42 16.38
C ASP A 275 15.47 27.64 16.32
N ASP A 276 16.22 26.64 15.84
CA ASP A 276 17.68 26.58 15.83
C ASP A 276 18.29 26.67 14.41
N ALA A 277 17.46 26.81 13.37
CA ALA A 277 17.89 26.92 11.98
C ALA A 277 17.23 28.12 11.26
N GLY A 278 17.29 28.13 9.92
CA GLY A 278 16.65 29.16 9.08
C GLY A 278 15.13 28.97 8.95
N ALA A 279 14.43 29.98 8.44
CA ALA A 279 12.97 29.96 8.29
C ALA A 279 12.47 28.71 7.52
N TYR A 280 13.18 28.29 6.49
CA TYR A 280 12.86 27.06 5.75
C TYR A 280 12.90 25.82 6.66
N GLU A 281 14.02 25.55 7.34
CA GLU A 281 14.18 24.38 8.21
C GLU A 281 13.27 24.40 9.44
N ASN A 282 13.01 25.59 9.99
CA ASN A 282 12.25 25.74 11.22
C ASN A 282 10.75 25.43 11.09
N ASN A 283 10.21 25.40 9.87
CA ASN A 283 8.75 25.48 9.63
C ASN A 283 8.16 24.27 8.90
N PHE A 284 8.74 23.07 9.08
CA PHE A 284 8.21 21.80 8.56
C PHE A 284 7.24 21.06 9.49
N GLY A 285 7.17 21.49 10.75
CA GLY A 285 6.48 20.80 11.81
C GLY A 285 5.00 20.59 11.58
N LEU A 286 4.51 19.43 12.03
CA LEU A 286 3.07 19.22 12.24
C LEU A 286 2.58 19.92 13.53
N LEU A 287 3.50 20.18 14.45
CA LEU A 287 3.31 20.93 15.68
C LEU A 287 4.22 22.16 15.68
N ASP A 288 3.92 23.16 16.50
CA ASP A 288 4.84 24.28 16.69
C ASP A 288 6.04 23.92 17.59
N VAL A 289 6.92 24.89 17.88
CA VAL A 289 8.11 24.71 18.72
C VAL A 289 7.78 24.23 20.14
N ASP A 290 6.59 24.56 20.64
CA ASP A 290 6.10 24.19 21.96
C ASP A 290 5.23 22.94 21.94
N MET A 291 5.16 22.25 20.79
CA MET A 291 4.35 21.05 20.55
C MET A 291 2.84 21.32 20.62
N GLU A 292 2.41 22.54 20.35
CA GLU A 292 1.00 22.88 20.12
C GLU A 292 0.56 22.51 18.69
N ILE A 293 -0.74 22.31 18.52
CA ILE A 293 -1.30 21.69 17.31
C ILE A 293 -1.31 22.69 16.15
N LEU A 294 -0.70 22.31 15.02
CA LEU A 294 -0.90 22.96 13.72
C LEU A 294 -1.86 22.12 12.84
N PRO A 295 -2.42 22.68 11.74
CA PRO A 295 -3.31 21.95 10.84
C PRO A 295 -2.74 20.62 10.32
N GLY A 296 -1.43 20.57 10.07
CA GLY A 296 -0.76 19.34 9.64
C GLY A 296 -0.89 18.20 10.66
N TRP A 297 -0.89 18.49 11.96
CA TRP A 297 -1.09 17.46 12.99
C TRP A 297 -2.52 16.93 12.99
N VAL A 298 -3.52 17.79 12.78
CA VAL A 298 -4.93 17.37 12.69
C VAL A 298 -5.13 16.41 11.52
N TRP A 299 -4.55 16.72 10.35
CA TRP A 299 -4.56 15.82 9.19
C TRP A 299 -3.86 14.48 9.52
N TYR A 300 -2.66 14.52 10.11
CA TYR A 300 -1.94 13.31 10.50
C TYR A 300 -2.72 12.45 11.51
N GLN A 301 -3.42 13.07 12.48
CA GLN A 301 -4.29 12.35 13.41
C GLN A 301 -5.44 11.63 12.69
N GLY A 302 -5.94 12.20 11.59
CA GLY A 302 -6.98 11.63 10.73
C GLY A 302 -6.54 10.35 9.99
N LEU A 303 -5.24 10.14 9.77
CA LEU A 303 -4.75 8.90 9.15
C LEU A 303 -5.06 7.69 10.05
N LEU A 304 -5.68 6.66 9.46
CA LEU A 304 -6.00 5.43 10.19
C LEU A 304 -4.71 4.69 10.57
N ARG A 305 -4.75 3.90 11.65
CA ARG A 305 -3.62 3.03 12.04
C ARG A 305 -3.29 1.93 11.04
N GLY A 306 -4.25 1.58 10.21
CA GLY A 306 -4.26 0.44 9.31
C GLY A 306 -5.70 0.24 8.82
N PRO A 307 -6.01 -0.88 8.16
CA PRO A 307 -7.37 -1.17 7.74
C PRO A 307 -8.35 -1.10 8.92
N TYR A 308 -9.47 -0.41 8.75
CA TYR A 308 -10.49 -0.22 9.78
C TYR A 308 -9.97 0.41 11.10
N ASP A 309 -8.92 1.23 11.02
CA ASP A 309 -8.20 1.82 12.15
C ASP A 309 -7.65 0.78 13.15
N GLN A 310 -7.35 -0.43 12.66
CA GLN A 310 -6.71 -1.47 13.46
C GLN A 310 -5.23 -1.57 13.12
N LYS A 311 -4.42 -1.98 14.11
CA LYS A 311 -3.03 -2.34 13.85
C LYS A 311 -2.99 -3.60 12.98
N ARG A 312 -2.16 -3.61 11.93
CA ARG A 312 -1.95 -4.82 11.13
C ARG A 312 -1.36 -5.94 11.98
N VAL A 313 -1.84 -7.16 11.75
CA VAL A 313 -1.21 -8.37 12.32
C VAL A 313 0.02 -8.74 11.48
N ASP A 314 0.86 -9.64 11.99
CA ASP A 314 2.01 -10.11 11.23
C ASP A 314 1.59 -10.82 9.93
N SER A 315 2.48 -10.80 8.93
CA SER A 315 2.20 -11.29 7.58
C SER A 315 1.80 -12.77 7.54
N ARG A 316 2.33 -13.60 8.46
CA ARG A 316 1.99 -15.03 8.54
C ARG A 316 0.57 -15.20 9.04
N THR A 317 0.19 -14.47 10.09
CA THR A 317 -1.19 -14.47 10.60
C THR A 317 -2.17 -13.97 9.55
N GLN A 318 -1.89 -12.85 8.88
CA GLN A 318 -2.77 -12.34 7.82
C GLN A 318 -2.91 -13.34 6.67
N THR A 319 -1.81 -13.98 6.25
CA THR A 319 -1.82 -15.03 5.22
C THR A 319 -2.66 -16.24 5.64
N ALA A 320 -2.57 -16.67 6.90
CA ALA A 320 -3.37 -17.78 7.42
C ALA A 320 -4.87 -17.43 7.42
N GLN A 321 -5.24 -16.22 7.85
CA GLN A 321 -6.63 -15.75 7.81
C GLN A 321 -7.15 -15.62 6.38
N ALA A 322 -6.35 -15.13 5.43
CA ALA A 322 -6.72 -15.07 4.03
C ALA A 322 -6.98 -16.47 3.44
N LYS A 323 -6.12 -17.46 3.76
CA LYS A 323 -6.33 -18.86 3.35
C LYS A 323 -7.63 -19.44 3.93
N LYS A 324 -7.91 -19.16 5.21
CA LYS A 324 -9.15 -19.57 5.87
C LYS A 324 -10.38 -18.97 5.19
N LEU A 325 -10.39 -17.64 4.99
CA LEU A 325 -11.46 -16.93 4.29
C LEU A 325 -11.70 -17.52 2.89
N ARG A 326 -10.63 -17.77 2.13
CA ARG A 326 -10.71 -18.38 0.80
C ARG A 326 -11.40 -19.73 0.84
N LYS A 327 -10.97 -20.62 1.75
CA LYS A 327 -11.57 -21.95 1.91
C LYS A 327 -13.07 -21.88 2.23
N GLU A 328 -13.48 -20.96 3.11
CA GLU A 328 -14.90 -20.81 3.45
C GLU A 328 -15.71 -20.19 2.30
N LEU A 329 -15.13 -19.27 1.52
CA LEU A 329 -15.79 -18.71 0.33
C LEU A 329 -15.94 -19.75 -0.80
N GLU A 330 -14.98 -20.67 -0.95
CA GLU A 330 -15.05 -21.76 -1.93
C GLU A 330 -16.23 -22.71 -1.69
N HIS A 331 -16.76 -22.81 -0.47
CA HIS A 331 -18.02 -23.51 -0.19
C HIS A 331 -19.21 -22.89 -0.96
N TYR A 332 -19.24 -21.56 -1.07
CA TYR A 332 -20.32 -20.84 -1.70
C TYR A 332 -20.14 -20.64 -3.20
N PHE A 333 -18.90 -20.43 -3.67
CA PHE A 333 -18.62 -20.15 -5.08
C PHE A 333 -18.08 -21.35 -5.87
N GLY A 334 -17.69 -22.43 -5.19
CA GLY A 334 -16.93 -23.53 -5.77
C GLY A 334 -15.42 -23.30 -5.67
N LYS A 335 -14.66 -24.39 -5.56
CA LYS A 335 -13.20 -24.37 -5.43
C LYS A 335 -12.56 -23.66 -6.62
N GLY A 336 -11.74 -22.64 -6.36
CA GLY A 336 -11.09 -21.85 -7.41
C GLY A 336 -11.99 -20.86 -8.17
N ASN A 337 -13.27 -20.74 -7.82
CA ASN A 337 -14.26 -19.99 -8.62
C ASN A 337 -14.79 -18.74 -7.91
N ILE A 338 -14.09 -18.23 -6.89
CA ILE A 338 -14.45 -16.96 -6.23
C ILE A 338 -14.25 -15.81 -7.23
N PRO A 339 -15.30 -15.06 -7.61
CA PRO A 339 -15.22 -14.07 -8.69
C PRO A 339 -14.65 -12.72 -8.20
N VAL A 340 -13.39 -12.74 -7.73
CA VAL A 340 -12.70 -11.56 -7.17
C VAL A 340 -11.27 -11.47 -7.70
N HIS A 341 -10.87 -10.28 -8.17
CA HIS A 341 -9.51 -9.98 -8.63
C HIS A 341 -8.61 -9.42 -7.51
N GLY A 342 -7.29 -9.40 -7.73
CA GLY A 342 -6.24 -9.19 -6.72
C GLY A 342 -6.48 -8.07 -5.70
N GLU A 343 -6.67 -6.82 -6.13
CA GLU A 343 -6.86 -5.69 -5.20
C GLU A 343 -8.11 -5.84 -4.33
N ARG A 344 -9.22 -6.27 -4.95
CA ARG A 344 -10.46 -6.54 -4.22
C ARG A 344 -10.30 -7.70 -3.24
N TRP A 345 -9.46 -8.69 -3.55
CA TRP A 345 -9.17 -9.77 -2.61
C TRP A 345 -8.53 -9.25 -1.33
N THR A 346 -7.52 -8.37 -1.45
CA THR A 346 -6.88 -7.74 -0.29
C THR A 346 -7.89 -6.96 0.56
N GLN A 347 -8.79 -6.20 -0.06
CA GLN A 347 -9.85 -5.47 0.66
C GLN A 347 -10.79 -6.39 1.43
N LEU A 348 -11.17 -7.55 0.85
CA LEU A 348 -12.03 -8.52 1.52
C LEU A 348 -11.31 -9.24 2.67
N VAL A 349 -10.02 -9.54 2.50
CA VAL A 349 -9.18 -10.05 3.60
C VAL A 349 -9.12 -9.03 4.72
N ASP A 350 -8.89 -7.75 4.39
CA ASP A 350 -8.84 -6.68 5.39
C ASP A 350 -10.20 -6.52 6.10
N ALA A 351 -11.31 -6.63 5.38
CA ALA A 351 -12.67 -6.63 5.95
C ALA A 351 -12.90 -7.79 6.92
N TYR A 352 -12.41 -8.98 6.59
CA TYR A 352 -12.52 -10.17 7.44
C TYR A 352 -11.65 -10.05 8.70
N VAL A 353 -10.38 -9.69 8.52
CA VAL A 353 -9.37 -9.70 9.59
C VAL A 353 -9.54 -8.51 10.53
N TYR A 354 -9.79 -7.31 9.99
CA TYR A 354 -9.79 -6.06 10.75
C TYR A 354 -11.19 -5.46 10.86
N GLY A 355 -12.00 -5.60 9.80
CA GLY A 355 -13.37 -5.07 9.77
C GLY A 355 -14.37 -5.86 10.62
N GLY A 356 -14.04 -7.10 11.00
CA GLY A 356 -14.91 -8.01 11.73
C GLY A 356 -16.06 -8.57 10.89
N TYR A 357 -15.98 -8.47 9.56
CA TYR A 357 -17.02 -8.97 8.67
C TYR A 357 -17.07 -10.50 8.67
N THR A 358 -18.28 -11.04 8.67
CA THR A 358 -18.49 -12.49 8.58
C THR A 358 -18.29 -12.98 7.14
N VAL A 359 -17.99 -14.27 6.97
CA VAL A 359 -17.89 -14.87 5.62
C VAL A 359 -19.20 -14.74 4.86
N LYS A 360 -20.36 -14.83 5.54
CA LYS A 360 -21.66 -14.57 4.91
C LYS A 360 -21.77 -13.17 4.34
N ALA A 361 -21.34 -12.15 5.11
CA ALA A 361 -21.34 -10.77 4.64
C ALA A 361 -20.41 -10.60 3.45
N ILE A 362 -19.21 -11.18 3.49
CA ILE A 362 -18.26 -11.11 2.38
C ILE A 362 -18.80 -11.82 1.14
N ALA A 363 -19.38 -13.01 1.28
CA ALA A 363 -19.97 -13.77 0.18
C ALA A 363 -21.12 -13.00 -0.50
N GLN A 364 -22.02 -12.37 0.28
CA GLN A 364 -23.07 -11.52 -0.26
C GLN A 364 -22.51 -10.23 -0.87
N GLY A 365 -21.42 -9.69 -0.31
CA GLY A 365 -20.74 -8.51 -0.84
C GLY A 365 -20.19 -8.79 -2.23
N ILE A 366 -19.60 -9.97 -2.44
CA ILE A 366 -19.14 -10.43 -3.75
C ILE A 366 -20.32 -10.55 -4.74
N ARG A 367 -21.46 -11.08 -4.31
CA ARG A 367 -22.65 -11.26 -5.19
C ARG A 367 -23.32 -9.94 -5.58
N PHE A 368 -23.37 -8.98 -4.65
CA PHE A 368 -24.22 -7.81 -4.78
C PHE A 368 -23.44 -6.49 -4.82
N GLY A 369 -22.16 -6.54 -5.19
CA GLY A 369 -21.36 -5.33 -5.43
C GLY A 369 -21.03 -4.54 -4.16
N GLY A 370 -20.66 -5.23 -3.08
CA GLY A 370 -20.17 -4.61 -1.84
C GLY A 370 -21.25 -4.15 -0.85
N LYS A 371 -22.54 -4.30 -1.15
CA LYS A 371 -23.63 -3.80 -0.30
C LYS A 371 -23.61 -4.28 1.16
N THR A 372 -22.99 -5.43 1.42
CA THR A 372 -22.85 -6.02 2.76
C THR A 372 -21.44 -5.91 3.35
N VAL A 373 -20.51 -5.23 2.67
CA VAL A 373 -19.14 -4.97 3.15
C VAL A 373 -18.76 -3.52 2.85
N HIS A 374 -18.60 -2.70 3.90
CA HIS A 374 -18.10 -1.34 3.75
C HIS A 374 -16.57 -1.36 3.80
N PRO A 375 -15.87 -0.57 2.97
CA PRO A 375 -14.41 -0.57 2.94
C PRO A 375 -13.73 -0.12 4.26
N THR A 376 -14.44 0.61 5.12
CA THR A 376 -13.85 1.28 6.30
C THR A 376 -14.63 1.19 7.59
N ILE A 377 -15.93 0.91 7.49
CA ILE A 377 -16.81 0.97 8.65
C ILE A 377 -16.79 -0.44 9.23
N LEU A 378 -16.45 -0.55 10.52
CA LEU A 378 -16.46 -1.83 11.21
C LEU A 378 -17.84 -2.51 11.06
N TRP A 379 -17.85 -3.83 10.86
CA TRP A 379 -19.06 -4.62 10.67
C TRP A 379 -20.10 -4.38 11.77
N LYS A 380 -19.68 -4.22 13.03
CA LYS A 380 -20.58 -3.94 14.17
C LYS A 380 -21.43 -2.67 14.00
N VAL A 381 -20.93 -1.71 13.22
CA VAL A 381 -21.63 -0.47 12.86
C VAL A 381 -22.36 -0.64 11.54
N TRP A 382 -21.68 -1.14 10.50
CA TRP A 382 -22.24 -1.28 9.16
C TRP A 382 -23.47 -2.18 9.11
N ARG A 383 -23.49 -3.25 9.92
CA ARG A 383 -24.63 -4.17 9.97
C ARG A 383 -25.95 -3.54 10.39
N LYS A 384 -25.95 -2.31 10.90
CA LYS A 384 -27.16 -1.58 11.30
C LYS A 384 -27.80 -0.81 10.13
N GLN A 385 -27.12 -0.69 8.99
CA GLN A 385 -27.63 0.03 7.83
C GLN A 385 -28.70 -0.78 7.09
N GLU A 386 -29.72 -0.10 6.58
CA GLU A 386 -30.82 -0.72 5.83
C GLU A 386 -30.31 -1.51 4.61
N ILE A 387 -29.43 -0.90 3.81
CA ILE A 387 -28.79 -1.55 2.66
C ILE A 387 -28.05 -2.85 3.02
N TYR A 388 -27.50 -2.96 4.24
CA TYR A 388 -26.90 -4.21 4.69
C TYR A 388 -27.98 -5.26 4.95
N GLN A 389 -29.05 -4.88 5.65
CA GLN A 389 -30.14 -5.78 6.04
C GLN A 389 -30.89 -6.34 4.82
N ASP A 390 -31.10 -5.52 3.80
CA ASP A 390 -31.77 -5.91 2.55
C ASP A 390 -31.01 -7.02 1.80
N TYR A 391 -29.68 -7.02 1.88
CA TYR A 391 -28.84 -7.88 1.05
C TYR A 391 -28.20 -9.04 1.81
N ILE A 392 -28.07 -8.96 3.14
CA ILE A 392 -27.39 -10.02 3.90
C ILE A 392 -28.12 -11.37 3.82
N ASN A 393 -29.46 -11.36 3.77
CA ASN A 393 -30.28 -12.57 3.69
C ASN A 393 -30.87 -12.84 2.30
N LYS A 394 -30.67 -11.93 1.34
CA LYS A 394 -31.22 -12.06 -0.02
C LYS A 394 -30.70 -13.32 -0.71
N ASP A 395 -31.63 -14.19 -1.10
CA ASP A 395 -31.37 -15.47 -1.76
C ASP A 395 -30.31 -16.33 -1.03
N TRP A 396 -30.25 -16.23 0.31
CA TRP A 396 -29.27 -16.97 1.12
C TRP A 396 -29.81 -18.34 1.50
N THR A 397 -29.24 -19.40 0.93
CA THR A 397 -29.61 -20.79 1.24
C THR A 397 -28.59 -21.52 2.13
N GLY A 398 -27.44 -20.89 2.40
CA GLY A 398 -26.29 -21.54 3.06
C GLY A 398 -25.57 -22.59 2.21
N LYS A 399 -26.03 -22.82 0.97
CA LYS A 399 -25.43 -23.75 0.01
C LYS A 399 -24.66 -22.97 -1.07
N MET A 400 -24.03 -23.71 -1.97
CA MET A 400 -23.35 -23.15 -3.13
C MET A 400 -24.31 -22.26 -3.95
N PHE A 401 -23.83 -21.10 -4.40
CA PHE A 401 -24.61 -20.17 -5.18
C PHE A 401 -24.81 -20.68 -6.60
N ILE A 402 -26.05 -20.58 -7.07
CA ILE A 402 -26.40 -20.75 -8.47
C ILE A 402 -26.01 -19.48 -9.24
N HIS A 403 -25.48 -19.65 -10.45
CA HIS A 403 -25.06 -18.58 -11.33
C HIS A 403 -26.07 -18.39 -12.47
N ALA A 404 -25.93 -19.16 -13.55
CA ALA A 404 -26.80 -19.09 -14.71
C ALA A 404 -27.51 -20.42 -14.90
N TYR A 405 -28.79 -20.39 -15.31
CA TYR A 405 -29.60 -21.59 -15.57
C TYR A 405 -29.63 -22.59 -14.40
N GLY A 406 -29.61 -22.08 -13.16
CA GLY A 406 -29.62 -22.90 -11.94
C GLY A 406 -28.33 -23.68 -11.66
N LYS A 407 -27.25 -23.44 -12.42
CA LYS A 407 -25.97 -24.13 -12.27
C LYS A 407 -24.94 -23.25 -11.53
N PRO A 408 -24.04 -23.85 -10.73
CA PRO A 408 -22.93 -23.11 -10.13
C PRO A 408 -21.96 -22.62 -11.21
N ARG A 409 -21.25 -21.52 -10.95
CA ARG A 409 -20.27 -20.98 -11.87
C ARG A 409 -19.06 -21.91 -11.99
N ILE A 410 -18.57 -22.15 -13.21
CA ILE A 410 -17.30 -22.83 -13.45
C ILE A 410 -16.14 -21.83 -13.41
N SER A 411 -14.89 -22.31 -13.44
CA SER A 411 -13.71 -21.45 -13.45
C SER A 411 -13.68 -20.54 -14.67
N ALA A 412 -13.21 -19.29 -14.50
CA ALA A 412 -13.10 -18.33 -15.60
C ALA A 412 -12.33 -18.88 -16.82
N ALA A 413 -11.25 -19.64 -16.61
CA ALA A 413 -10.52 -20.29 -17.70
C ALA A 413 -11.38 -21.26 -18.53
N LYS A 414 -12.26 -22.03 -17.86
CA LYS A 414 -13.20 -22.94 -18.53
C LYS A 414 -14.37 -22.20 -19.18
N GLU A 415 -14.83 -21.09 -18.59
CA GLU A 415 -15.81 -20.23 -19.26
C GLU A 415 -15.23 -19.67 -20.55
N GLN A 416 -13.98 -19.20 -20.51
CA GLN A 416 -13.27 -18.66 -21.65
C GLN A 416 -13.03 -19.73 -22.73
N GLU A 417 -12.47 -20.88 -22.37
CA GLU A 417 -12.26 -22.02 -23.29
C GLU A 417 -13.57 -22.40 -24.01
N LYS A 418 -14.68 -22.53 -23.28
CA LYS A 418 -15.99 -22.85 -23.87
C LYS A 418 -16.55 -21.72 -24.72
N SER A 419 -16.35 -20.48 -24.32
CA SER A 419 -16.79 -19.32 -25.07
C SER A 419 -16.01 -19.17 -26.39
N GLU A 420 -14.70 -19.41 -26.38
CA GLU A 420 -13.85 -19.42 -27.56
C GLU A 420 -14.22 -20.57 -28.50
N LYS A 421 -14.49 -21.77 -27.95
CA LYS A 421 -15.00 -22.89 -28.72
C LYS A 421 -16.31 -22.56 -29.44
N LEU A 422 -17.28 -21.97 -28.72
CA LEU A 422 -18.54 -21.53 -29.32
C LEU A 422 -18.29 -20.52 -30.45
N LEU A 423 -17.40 -19.56 -30.22
CA LEU A 423 -17.09 -18.54 -31.23
C LEU A 423 -16.46 -19.17 -32.49
N SER A 424 -15.58 -20.17 -32.35
CA SER A 424 -15.01 -20.91 -33.49
C SER A 424 -16.11 -21.60 -34.29
N ILE A 425 -17.00 -22.33 -33.61
CA ILE A 425 -18.10 -23.05 -34.26
C ILE A 425 -19.01 -22.07 -35.02
N LEU A 426 -19.38 -20.94 -34.41
CA LEU A 426 -20.24 -19.96 -35.07
C LEU A 426 -19.58 -19.31 -36.30
N LYS A 427 -18.24 -19.18 -36.31
CA LYS A 427 -17.48 -18.67 -37.46
C LYS A 427 -17.36 -19.69 -38.58
N GLU A 428 -17.09 -20.94 -38.24
CA GLU A 428 -16.86 -22.03 -39.20
C GLU A 428 -18.16 -22.54 -39.83
N ASP A 429 -19.19 -22.76 -39.01
CA ASP A 429 -20.38 -23.51 -39.43
C ASP A 429 -21.61 -22.62 -39.68
N TYR A 430 -21.59 -21.35 -39.25
CA TYR A 430 -22.80 -20.51 -39.20
C TYR A 430 -22.63 -19.08 -39.74
N HIS A 431 -21.58 -18.80 -40.53
CA HIS A 431 -21.37 -17.46 -41.14
C HIS A 431 -21.52 -16.30 -40.14
N PHE A 432 -20.74 -16.34 -39.04
CA PHE A 432 -20.83 -15.44 -37.88
C PHE A 432 -21.15 -13.96 -38.18
N ASP A 433 -20.53 -13.39 -39.21
CA ASP A 433 -20.69 -11.98 -39.58
C ASP A 433 -22.14 -11.61 -39.95
N GLN A 434 -22.97 -12.58 -40.32
CA GLN A 434 -24.38 -12.40 -40.69
C GLN A 434 -25.34 -12.64 -39.51
N LEU A 435 -24.85 -13.16 -38.38
CA LEU A 435 -25.68 -13.55 -37.22
C LEU A 435 -26.05 -12.38 -36.31
N ARG A 436 -25.53 -11.17 -36.55
CA ARG A 436 -25.76 -9.96 -35.71
C ARG A 436 -25.42 -10.15 -34.23
N ILE A 437 -24.50 -11.06 -33.92
CA ILE A 437 -23.95 -11.26 -32.58
C ILE A 437 -22.88 -10.19 -32.33
N ASN A 438 -22.95 -9.54 -31.16
CA ASN A 438 -22.08 -8.42 -30.81
C ASN A 438 -21.73 -8.46 -29.31
N ALA A 439 -20.92 -7.50 -28.86
CA ALA A 439 -20.45 -7.44 -27.47
C ALA A 439 -21.59 -7.34 -26.43
N ASP A 440 -22.74 -6.78 -26.80
CA ASP A 440 -23.87 -6.58 -25.88
C ASP A 440 -24.64 -7.88 -25.63
N ASN A 441 -24.84 -8.70 -26.67
CA ASN A 441 -25.59 -9.95 -26.55
C ASN A 441 -24.71 -11.17 -26.27
N TRP A 442 -23.42 -11.12 -26.58
CA TRP A 442 -22.48 -12.23 -26.37
C TRP A 442 -22.46 -12.82 -24.96
N PRO A 443 -22.44 -12.01 -23.87
CA PRO A 443 -22.42 -12.55 -22.51
C PRO A 443 -23.64 -13.43 -22.18
N LEU A 444 -24.80 -13.11 -22.75
CA LEU A 444 -26.01 -13.92 -22.59
C LEU A 444 -25.88 -15.24 -23.34
N LEU A 445 -25.45 -15.18 -24.60
CA LEU A 445 -25.36 -16.35 -25.49
C LEU A 445 -24.29 -17.33 -25.03
N SER A 446 -23.13 -16.83 -24.61
CA SER A 446 -22.07 -17.63 -24.03
C SER A 446 -22.56 -18.33 -22.75
N LYS A 447 -23.33 -17.66 -21.88
CA LYS A 447 -23.95 -18.31 -20.71
C LYS A 447 -24.99 -19.35 -21.10
N ALA A 448 -25.82 -19.09 -22.12
CA ALA A 448 -26.80 -20.04 -22.64
C ALA A 448 -26.14 -21.34 -23.12
N TYR A 449 -25.02 -21.22 -23.82
CA TYR A 449 -24.19 -22.34 -24.23
C TYR A 449 -23.61 -23.10 -23.03
N ILE A 450 -22.85 -22.38 -22.19
CA ILE A 450 -22.03 -22.96 -21.12
C ILE A 450 -22.89 -23.61 -20.04
N TYR A 451 -24.00 -22.95 -19.67
CA TYR A 451 -24.84 -23.30 -18.54
C TYR A 451 -26.23 -23.78 -18.95
N GLY A 452 -26.84 -23.15 -19.95
CA GLY A 452 -28.19 -23.50 -20.42
C GLY A 452 -28.27 -24.78 -21.26
N ASN A 453 -27.12 -25.32 -21.69
CA ASN A 453 -27.01 -26.44 -22.64
C ASN A 453 -27.71 -26.15 -23.98
N TYR A 454 -27.73 -24.88 -24.41
CA TYR A 454 -28.27 -24.52 -25.72
C TYR A 454 -27.34 -25.02 -26.83
N PRO A 455 -27.88 -25.65 -27.89
CA PRO A 455 -27.08 -26.06 -29.04
C PRO A 455 -26.60 -24.84 -29.82
N GLU A 456 -25.48 -24.98 -30.50
CA GLU A 456 -24.83 -23.93 -31.29
C GLU A 456 -25.78 -23.36 -32.36
N GLU A 457 -26.59 -24.22 -32.98
CA GLU A 457 -27.62 -23.82 -33.95
C GLU A 457 -28.68 -22.87 -33.34
N ALA A 458 -29.15 -23.15 -32.12
CA ALA A 458 -30.12 -22.28 -31.46
C ALA A 458 -29.49 -20.91 -31.13
N ILE A 459 -28.21 -20.89 -30.79
CA ILE A 459 -27.45 -19.66 -30.53
C ILE A 459 -27.26 -18.87 -31.82
N ALA A 460 -26.90 -19.52 -32.92
CA ALA A 460 -26.75 -18.87 -34.21
C ALA A 460 -28.04 -18.17 -34.66
N ARG A 461 -29.21 -18.77 -34.38
CA ARG A 461 -30.52 -18.24 -34.77
C ARG A 461 -31.08 -17.15 -33.86
N VAL A 462 -30.49 -16.88 -32.70
CA VAL A 462 -31.14 -16.06 -31.67
C VAL A 462 -31.49 -14.65 -32.15
N GLN A 463 -30.56 -13.93 -32.77
CA GLN A 463 -30.79 -12.54 -33.18
C GLN A 463 -31.69 -12.47 -34.42
N ILE A 464 -31.48 -13.38 -35.39
CA ILE A 464 -32.29 -13.43 -36.61
C ILE A 464 -33.74 -13.87 -36.35
N SER A 465 -33.97 -14.66 -35.29
CA SER A 465 -35.30 -15.09 -34.87
C SER A 465 -36.03 -14.11 -33.93
N GLY A 466 -35.44 -12.95 -33.62
CA GLY A 466 -36.00 -12.00 -32.66
C GLY A 466 -35.96 -12.51 -31.20
N GLY A 467 -34.92 -13.23 -30.82
CA GLY A 467 -34.70 -13.74 -29.45
C GLY A 467 -35.38 -15.07 -29.13
N LYS A 468 -36.14 -15.66 -30.06
CA LYS A 468 -37.01 -16.82 -29.80
C LYS A 468 -36.26 -18.11 -29.44
N THR A 469 -35.05 -18.32 -29.98
CA THR A 469 -34.32 -19.59 -29.81
C THR A 469 -33.50 -19.70 -28.53
N VAL A 470 -33.31 -18.61 -27.77
CA VAL A 470 -32.57 -18.63 -26.48
C VAL A 470 -33.34 -17.84 -25.43
N HIS A 471 -33.64 -18.48 -24.29
CA HIS A 471 -34.23 -17.82 -23.14
C HIS A 471 -33.12 -17.42 -22.15
N PRO A 472 -33.21 -16.26 -21.49
CA PRO A 472 -32.14 -15.80 -20.58
C PRO A 472 -31.98 -16.64 -19.31
N GLU A 473 -33.05 -17.31 -18.87
CA GLU A 473 -33.06 -17.99 -17.56
C GLU A 473 -33.47 -19.48 -17.60
N ILE A 474 -34.09 -19.94 -18.70
CA ILE A 474 -34.68 -21.28 -18.79
C ILE A 474 -33.72 -22.17 -19.56
N SER A 475 -33.36 -23.34 -19.02
CA SER A 475 -32.45 -24.26 -19.72
C SER A 475 -33.05 -24.74 -21.04
N TRP A 476 -32.19 -25.09 -22.01
CA TRP A 476 -32.61 -25.57 -23.33
C TRP A 476 -33.59 -26.75 -23.26
N HIS A 477 -33.38 -27.69 -22.33
CA HIS A 477 -34.23 -28.88 -22.18
C HIS A 477 -35.70 -28.54 -21.89
N ALA A 478 -35.94 -27.44 -21.17
CA ALA A 478 -37.28 -26.92 -20.89
C ALA A 478 -37.76 -25.96 -21.98
N TRP A 479 -36.89 -25.05 -22.45
CA TRP A 479 -37.24 -24.04 -23.45
C TRP A 479 -37.62 -24.64 -24.80
N ARG A 480 -36.95 -25.73 -25.23
CA ARG A 480 -37.20 -26.39 -26.53
C ARG A 480 -38.62 -26.92 -26.71
N LYS A 481 -39.40 -27.04 -25.62
CA LYS A 481 -40.79 -27.50 -25.64
C LYS A 481 -41.78 -26.38 -25.93
N ARG A 482 -41.34 -25.13 -25.94
CA ARG A 482 -42.18 -23.94 -26.16
C ARG A 482 -42.39 -23.71 -27.66
N THR A 483 -43.58 -23.25 -28.03
CA THR A 483 -43.95 -22.97 -29.42
C THR A 483 -43.04 -21.89 -30.02
N GLU A 484 -42.69 -20.89 -29.23
CA GLU A 484 -41.80 -19.79 -29.60
C GLU A 484 -40.42 -20.30 -30.05
N TYR A 485 -39.84 -21.23 -29.30
CA TYR A 485 -38.58 -21.86 -29.69
C TYR A 485 -38.72 -22.60 -31.02
N GLN A 486 -39.78 -23.40 -31.18
CA GLN A 486 -40.02 -24.17 -32.41
C GLN A 486 -40.22 -23.26 -33.63
N GLU A 487 -40.87 -22.11 -33.46
CA GLU A 487 -40.98 -21.09 -34.51
C GLU A 487 -39.63 -20.45 -34.83
N GLY A 488 -38.85 -20.10 -33.80
CA GLY A 488 -37.52 -19.53 -33.99
C GLY A 488 -36.58 -20.47 -34.76
N MET A 489 -36.69 -21.79 -34.51
CA MET A 489 -35.96 -22.82 -35.24
C MET A 489 -36.43 -23.02 -36.69
N LYS A 490 -37.48 -22.35 -37.15
CA LYS A 490 -37.89 -22.33 -38.57
C LYS A 490 -37.27 -21.17 -39.35
N VAL A 491 -36.71 -20.16 -38.67
CA VAL A 491 -36.06 -19.02 -39.32
C VAL A 491 -34.75 -19.50 -39.96
N PRO A 492 -34.59 -19.42 -41.30
CA PRO A 492 -33.43 -19.97 -41.97
C PRO A 492 -32.14 -19.30 -41.49
N LEU A 493 -31.08 -20.11 -41.36
CA LEU A 493 -29.74 -19.60 -41.15
C LEU A 493 -29.19 -19.02 -42.46
N PRO A 494 -28.37 -17.95 -42.39
CA PRO A 494 -27.80 -17.32 -43.57
C PRO A 494 -26.82 -18.24 -44.32
#